data_AF-A0A183TMA4-F1
#
_entry.id   AF-A0A183TMA4-F1
#
_cell.length_a   1.000
_cell.length_b   1.000
_cell.length_c   1.000
_cell.angle_alpha   90.00
_cell.angle_beta   90.00
_cell.angle_gamma   90.00
#
_symmetry.space_group_name_H-M   'P 1'
#
loop_
_entity.id
_entity.type
_entity.pdbx_description
1 polymer ?
#
loop_
_entity_poly.entity_id
_entity_poly.type
_entity_poly.pdbx_seq_one_letter_code
_entity_poly.pdbx_strand_id
1 'polypeptide(L)'
;MLELYISTVSGNNTIRSRQTYMQNILDSLKVKYDTIDIAAVEDAKNRMRKALENAGKKEFLPPQIFDGDEYLGVSSLFHIFVYR
;
A
#
# COMPACT_ATOMS: atom_id res chain seq x y z
N MET A 1 -12.26 -3.69 4.00
CA MET A 1 -12.21 -2.34 3.40
C MET A 1 -10.78 -2.13 2.97
N LEU A 2 -10.57 -1.72 1.73
CA LEU A 2 -9.22 -1.67 1.17
C LEU A 2 -8.47 -0.43 1.69
N GLU A 3 -7.26 -0.64 2.19
CA GLU A 3 -6.40 0.41 2.74
C GLU A 3 -5.10 0.46 1.92
N LEU A 4 -4.78 1.64 1.39
CA LEU A 4 -3.52 1.91 0.70
C LEU A 4 -2.59 2.71 1.63
N TYR A 5 -1.53 2.06 2.09
CA TYR A 5 -0.52 2.66 2.96
C TYR A 5 0.47 3.43 2.08
N ILE A 6 0.60 4.72 2.33
CA ILE A 6 1.50 5.64 1.63
C ILE A 6 2.39 6.37 2.63
N SER A 7 3.42 7.07 2.14
CA SER A 7 4.12 8.11 2.89
C SER A 7 4.07 9.43 2.13
N THR A 8 3.55 10.49 2.73
CA THR A 8 3.60 11.84 2.15
C THR A 8 4.99 12.48 2.28
N VAL A 9 5.73 12.09 3.33
CA VAL A 9 7.09 12.56 3.63
C VAL A 9 8.12 11.56 3.10
N SER A 10 8.15 11.39 1.77
CA SER A 10 9.18 10.61 1.09
C SER A 10 10.02 11.52 0.20
N GLY A 11 11.32 11.62 0.48
CA GLY A 11 12.29 12.28 -0.38
C GLY A 11 12.64 11.48 -1.64
N ASN A 12 12.08 10.28 -1.80
CA ASN A 12 12.35 9.39 -2.94
C ASN A 12 11.26 9.52 -4.00
N ASN A 13 11.59 10.15 -5.12
CA ASN A 13 10.68 10.34 -6.25
C ASN A 13 10.13 9.01 -6.81
N THR A 14 10.92 7.93 -6.80
CA THR A 14 10.47 6.62 -7.26
C THR A 14 9.36 6.06 -6.37
N ILE A 15 9.47 6.23 -5.04
CA ILE A 15 8.42 5.84 -4.10
C ILE A 15 7.16 6.67 -4.34
N ARG A 16 7.30 8.00 -4.48
CA ARG A 16 6.17 8.89 -4.78
C ARG A 16 5.45 8.49 -6.07
N SER A 17 6.19 8.26 -7.16
CA SER A 17 5.62 7.82 -8.44
C SER A 17 4.89 6.48 -8.32
N ARG A 18 5.45 5.51 -7.57
CA ARG A 18 4.78 4.23 -7.31
C ARG A 18 3.47 4.42 -6.52
N GLN A 19 3.46 5.25 -5.49
CA GLN A 19 2.25 5.58 -4.73
C GLN A 19 1.17 6.22 -5.61
N THR A 20 1.54 7.18 -6.46
CA THR A 20 0.61 7.83 -7.39
C THR A 20 0.08 6.85 -8.43
N TYR A 21 0.94 5.99 -8.99
CA TYR A 21 0.53 4.96 -9.93
C TYR A 21 -0.53 4.02 -9.34
N MET A 22 -0.34 3.60 -8.09
CA MET A 22 -1.28 2.72 -7.39
C MET A 22 -2.65 3.37 -7.16
N GLN A 23 -2.67 4.63 -6.72
CA GLN A 23 -3.90 5.42 -6.58
C GLN A 23 -4.62 5.53 -7.92
N ASN A 24 -3.90 5.91 -8.99
CA ASN A 24 -4.48 6.03 -10.31
C ASN A 24 -5.11 4.73 -10.82
N ILE A 25 -4.50 3.56 -10.57
CA ILE A 25 -5.09 2.26 -10.92
C ILE A 25 -6.38 2.04 -10.15
N LEU A 26 -6.35 2.18 -8.81
CA LEU A 26 -7.50 1.94 -7.95
C LEU A 26 -8.67 2.86 -8.32
N ASP A 27 -8.38 4.15 -8.58
CA ASP A 27 -9.34 5.14 -9.03
C ASP A 27 -9.93 4.79 -10.41
N SER A 28 -9.08 4.38 -11.35
CA SER A 28 -9.50 3.98 -12.71
C SER A 28 -10.42 2.74 -12.68
N LEU A 29 -10.17 1.82 -11.75
CA LEU A 29 -10.99 0.63 -11.51
C LEU A 29 -12.21 0.93 -10.63
N LYS A 30 -12.39 2.17 -10.17
CA LYS A 30 -13.47 2.60 -9.26
C LYS A 30 -13.52 1.77 -7.97
N VAL A 31 -12.37 1.29 -7.51
CA VAL A 31 -12.25 0.57 -6.24
C VAL A 31 -12.38 1.60 -5.11
N LYS A 32 -13.21 1.31 -4.11
CA LYS A 32 -13.24 2.13 -2.89
C LYS A 32 -12.09 1.72 -1.99
N TYR A 33 -11.26 2.69 -1.61
CA TYR A 33 -10.14 2.48 -0.69
C TYR A 33 -9.89 3.74 0.13
N ASP A 34 -9.28 3.54 1.30
CA ASP A 34 -8.78 4.63 2.13
C ASP A 34 -7.26 4.73 2.00
N THR A 35 -6.76 5.96 2.06
CA THR A 35 -5.32 6.24 2.02
C THR A 35 -4.82 6.47 3.44
N ILE A 36 -3.88 5.63 3.89
CA ILE A 36 -3.31 5.69 5.23
C ILE A 36 -1.88 6.22 5.13
N ASP A 37 -1.64 7.42 5.65
CA ASP A 37 -0.30 8.04 5.64
C ASP A 37 0.53 7.57 6.84
N ILE A 38 1.48 6.67 6.57
CA ILE A 38 2.39 6.11 7.58
C ILE A 38 3.41 7.14 8.09
N ALA A 39 3.58 8.28 7.40
CA ALA A 39 4.40 9.37 7.90
C ALA A 39 3.69 10.16 9.01
N ALA A 40 2.35 10.15 9.01
CA ALA A 40 1.52 10.84 9.99
C ALA A 40 1.03 9.93 11.12
N VAL A 41 0.92 8.63 10.88
CA VAL A 41 0.33 7.66 11.82
C VAL A 41 1.34 6.55 12.15
N GLU A 42 1.97 6.64 13.33
CA GLU A 42 3.02 5.69 13.74
C GLU A 42 2.49 4.26 13.92
N ASP A 43 1.25 4.09 14.40
CA ASP A 43 0.63 2.76 14.53
C ASP A 43 0.45 2.07 13.17
N ALA A 44 0.05 2.83 12.14
CA ALA A 44 -0.08 2.33 10.78
C ALA A 44 1.28 1.91 10.21
N LYS A 45 2.32 2.71 10.47
CA LYS A 45 3.70 2.37 10.08
C LYS A 45 4.18 1.08 10.74
N ASN A 46 3.92 0.91 12.04
CA ASN A 46 4.24 -0.30 12.79
C ASN A 46 3.47 -1.53 12.27
N ARG A 47 2.17 -1.36 11.95
CA ARG A 47 1.34 -2.40 11.35
C ARG A 47 1.90 -2.84 9.99
N MET A 48 2.20 -1.88 9.11
CA MET A 48 2.79 -2.15 7.80
C MET A 48 4.11 -2.91 7.92
N ARG A 49 5.00 -2.47 8.82
CA ARG A 49 6.30 -3.11 9.04
C ARG A 49 6.15 -4.55 9.50
N LYS A 50 5.32 -4.81 10.52
CA LYS A 50 5.08 -6.18 11.03
C LYS A 50 4.53 -7.09 9.94
N ALA A 51 3.58 -6.61 9.13
CA ALA A 51 3.02 -7.38 8.02
C ALA A 51 4.08 -7.76 6.98
N LEU A 52 4.96 -6.82 6.62
CA LEU A 52 6.06 -7.05 5.70
C LEU A 52 7.13 -8.01 6.28
N GLU A 53 7.44 -7.90 7.58
CA GLU A 53 8.33 -8.82 8.30
C GLU A 53 7.75 -10.25 8.27
N ASN A 54 6.46 -10.40 8.58
CA ASN A 54 5.75 -11.68 8.52
C ASN A 54 5.72 -12.26 7.10
N ALA A 55 5.66 -11.41 6.07
CA ALA A 55 5.74 -11.80 4.67
C ALA A 55 7.19 -12.04 4.17
N GLY A 56 8.19 -12.01 5.07
CA GLY A 56 9.60 -12.26 4.75
C GLY A 56 10.25 -11.17 3.89
N LYS A 57 9.70 -9.95 3.86
CA LYS A 57 10.26 -8.83 3.10
C LYS A 57 11.40 -8.18 3.87
N LYS A 58 12.46 -7.79 3.14
CA LYS A 58 13.64 -7.11 3.71
C LYS A 58 13.54 -5.59 3.70
N GLU A 59 12.63 -5.04 2.90
CA GLU A 59 12.44 -3.60 2.74
C GLU A 59 11.00 -3.21 3.12
N PHE A 60 10.89 -2.14 3.92
CA PHE A 60 9.63 -1.65 4.47
C PHE A 60 9.18 -0.36 3.79
N LEU A 61 8.92 -0.45 2.49
CA LEU A 61 8.63 0.71 1.65
C LEU A 61 7.16 0.77 1.23
N PRO A 62 6.51 1.94 1.31
CA PRO A 62 5.23 2.17 0.64
C PRO A 62 5.40 2.24 -0.89
N PRO A 63 4.32 2.08 -1.67
CA PRO A 63 2.96 1.79 -1.25
C PRO A 63 2.73 0.33 -0.84
N GLN A 64 1.78 0.07 0.08
CA GLN A 64 1.34 -1.28 0.46
C GLN A 64 -0.19 -1.36 0.58
N ILE A 65 -0.78 -2.50 0.19
CA ILE A 65 -2.24 -2.70 0.25
C ILE A 65 -2.60 -3.71 1.34
N PHE A 66 -3.66 -3.38 2.06
CA PHE A 66 -4.35 -4.25 3.00
C PHE A 66 -5.84 -4.32 2.66
N ASP A 67 -6.49 -5.46 2.93
CA ASP A 67 -7.95 -5.54 3.01
C ASP A 67 -8.35 -6.01 4.41
N GLY A 68 -8.78 -5.05 5.25
CA GLY A 68 -8.92 -5.32 6.68
C GLY A 68 -7.57 -5.73 7.27
N ASP A 69 -7.48 -6.94 7.84
CA ASP A 69 -6.26 -7.49 8.44
C ASP A 69 -5.39 -8.30 7.47
N GLU A 70 -5.87 -8.54 6.26
CA GLU A 70 -5.12 -9.29 5.26
C GLU A 70 -4.12 -8.37 4.54
N TYR A 71 -2.84 -8.73 4.63
CA TYR A 71 -1.78 -8.07 3.88
C TYR A 71 -1.73 -8.62 2.45
N LEU A 72 -2.12 -7.78 1.48
CA LEU A 72 -2.14 -8.14 0.07
C LEU A 72 -0.83 -7.76 -0.62
N GLY A 73 -0.22 -6.64 -0.23
CA GLY A 73 0.97 -6.11 -0.87
C GLY A 73 0.75 -5.54 -2.27
N VAL A 74 1.81 -5.02 -2.87
CA VAL A 74 1.77 -4.21 -4.10
C VAL A 74 1.56 -5.03 -5.39
N SER A 75 2.16 -6.23 -5.46
CA SER A 75 2.10 -7.09 -6.66
C SER A 75 0.72 -7.71 -6.90
N SER A 76 -0.11 -7.72 -5.86
CA SER A 76 -1.36 -8.45 -5.85
C SER A 76 -2.48 -7.73 -6.59
N LEU A 77 -2.36 -6.41 -6.83
CA LEU A 77 -3.32 -5.65 -7.63
C LEU A 77 -3.59 -6.25 -9.01
N PHE A 78 -2.53 -6.66 -9.70
CA PHE A 78 -2.68 -7.28 -11.03
C PHE A 78 -3.43 -8.61 -10.92
N HIS A 79 -3.18 -9.40 -9.88
CA HIS A 79 -3.83 -10.70 -9.71
C HIS A 79 -5.28 -10.58 -9.22
N ILE A 80 -5.57 -9.62 -8.34
CA ILE A 80 -6.88 -9.42 -7.72
C ILE A 80 -7.91 -8.89 -8.73
N PHE A 81 -7.50 -8.05 -9.69
CA PHE A 81 -8.44 -7.33 -10.55
C PHE A 81 -8.35 -7.67 -12.05
N VAL A 82 -7.28 -8.33 -12.52
CA VAL A 82 -7.16 -8.72 -13.94
C VAL A 82 -7.64 -10.15 -14.19
N TYR A 83 -7.65 -11.02 -13.17
CA TYR A 83 -8.04 -12.43 -13.28
C TYR A 83 -9.34 -12.78 -12.53
N ARG A 84 -10.14 -11.79 -12.13
CA ARG A 84 -11.50 -12.00 -11.59
C ARG A 84 -12.56 -11.59 -12.58
#